data_AF-A0A0G1Z540-F1
#
_entry.id   AF-A0A0G1Z540-F1
#
_cell.length_a   1.000
_cell.length_b   1.000
_cell.length_c   1.000
_cell.angle_alpha   90.00
_cell.angle_beta   90.00
_cell.angle_gamma   90.00
#
_symmetry.space_group_name_H-M   'P 1'
#
loop_
_entity.id
_entity.type
_entity.pdbx_description
1 polymer ?
#
loop_
_entity_poly.entity_id
_entity_poly.type
_entity_poly.pdbx_seq_one_letter_code
_entity_poly.pdbx_strand_id
1 'polypeptide(L)'
;MPARKIASTEGGTVLDLDDFKREAVVSTLITTQIDPPEVRWVYYEKALAYAFTLDGIVVMDEVFHLDLLRNRLEQTCTARGTQVQWVEIRCPYTVVEKRLRSAARVGHILS
;
A
#
# COMPACT_ATOMS: atom_id res chain seq x y z
N MET A 1 -3.19 -10.02 3.96
CA MET A 1 -2.70 -11.42 4.11
C MET A 1 -1.53 -11.80 3.18
N PRO A 2 -1.47 -11.37 1.91
CA PRO A 2 -0.35 -11.75 1.04
C PRO A 2 0.99 -11.08 1.43
N ALA A 3 1.01 -9.79 1.75
CA ALA A 3 2.23 -9.07 2.14
C ALA A 3 2.95 -9.71 3.34
N ARG A 4 2.21 -10.01 4.42
CA ARG A 4 2.76 -10.71 5.61
C ARG A 4 3.32 -12.09 5.31
N LYS A 5 2.73 -12.82 4.37
CA LYS A 5 3.21 -14.16 3.98
C LYS A 5 4.47 -14.09 3.12
N ILE A 6 4.56 -13.09 2.23
CA ILE A 6 5.77 -12.82 1.45
C ILE A 6 6.90 -12.43 2.41
N ALA A 7 6.65 -11.44 3.26
CA ALA A 7 7.61 -10.99 4.26
C ALA A 7 8.08 -12.12 5.20
N SER A 8 7.17 -12.98 5.69
CA SER A 8 7.57 -14.11 6.54
C SER A 8 8.43 -15.15 5.82
N THR A 9 8.27 -15.30 4.50
CA THR A 9 9.02 -16.27 3.70
C THR A 9 10.41 -15.74 3.36
N GLU A 10 10.50 -14.45 3.06
CA GLU A 10 11.72 -13.78 2.61
C GLU A 10 12.52 -13.12 3.75
N GLY A 11 12.02 -13.20 5.00
CA GLY A 11 12.61 -12.51 6.14
C GLY A 11 12.50 -10.97 6.06
N GLY A 12 11.45 -10.46 5.41
CA GLY A 12 11.24 -9.05 5.16
C GLY A 12 10.36 -8.33 6.21
N THR A 13 10.39 -7.00 6.16
CA THR A 13 9.52 -6.13 6.97
C THR A 13 8.33 -5.66 6.14
N VAL A 14 7.10 -5.78 6.67
CA VAL A 14 5.91 -5.23 6.01
C VAL A 14 5.67 -3.82 6.47
N LEU A 15 5.50 -2.90 5.51
CA LEU A 15 5.00 -1.55 5.75
C LEU A 15 3.60 -1.43 5.16
N ASP A 16 2.61 -1.20 6.03
CA ASP A 16 1.25 -0.87 5.62
C ASP A 16 1.15 0.64 5.40
N LEU A 17 0.87 1.07 4.17
CA LEU A 17 0.83 2.49 3.81
C LEU A 17 -0.35 3.23 4.45
N ASP A 18 -1.39 2.50 4.87
CA ASP A 18 -2.50 3.08 5.63
C ASP A 18 -2.06 3.58 7.01
N ASP A 19 -0.99 3.00 7.61
CA ASP A 19 -0.43 3.47 8.88
C ASP A 19 0.19 4.87 8.70
N PHE A 20 0.99 5.05 7.65
CA PHE A 20 1.59 6.35 7.30
C PHE A 20 0.53 7.38 6.87
N LYS A 21 -0.54 6.94 6.22
CA LYS A 21 -1.67 7.79 5.86
C LYS A 21 -2.36 8.37 7.10
N ARG A 22 -2.63 7.55 8.12
CA ARG A 22 -3.28 8.00 9.38
C ARG A 22 -2.48 9.08 10.10
N GLU A 23 -1.15 9.03 10.00
CA GLU A 23 -0.25 10.02 10.60
C GLU A 23 -0.09 11.28 9.74
N ALA A 24 -0.17 11.13 8.40
CA ALA A 24 0.09 12.22 7.46
C ALA A 24 -1.16 13.04 7.09
N VAL A 25 -2.34 12.43 7.12
CA VAL A 25 -3.59 13.05 6.69
C VAL A 25 -4.40 13.44 7.93
N VAL A 26 -4.62 14.75 8.12
CA VAL A 26 -5.50 15.28 9.17
C VAL A 26 -6.87 14.62 9.03
N SER A 27 -7.40 14.12 10.15
CA SER A 27 -8.61 13.29 10.28
C SER A 27 -9.86 13.78 9.52
N THR A 28 -9.89 15.04 9.08
CA THR A 28 -10.97 15.67 8.32
C THR A 28 -11.04 15.25 6.84
N LEU A 29 -9.94 14.75 6.24
CA LEU A 29 -9.94 14.22 4.86
C LEU A 29 -10.30 12.73 4.78
N ILE A 30 -10.54 12.07 5.92
CA ILE A 30 -11.04 10.69 6.01
C ILE A 30 -12.55 10.68 5.69
N THR A 31 -12.95 11.21 4.54
CA THR A 31 -14.36 11.24 4.14
C THR A 31 -14.52 10.83 2.68
N THR A 32 -14.96 9.58 2.48
CA THR A 32 -15.64 9.05 1.28
C THR A 32 -14.92 9.04 -0.09
N GLN A 33 -13.74 9.66 -0.25
CA GLN A 33 -13.05 9.74 -1.54
C GLN A 33 -11.62 9.18 -1.50
N ILE A 34 -11.17 8.67 -2.65
CA ILE A 34 -9.79 8.23 -2.90
C ILE A 34 -8.90 9.48 -2.85
N ASP A 35 -7.88 9.49 -1.98
CA ASP A 35 -6.94 10.61 -1.87
C ASP A 35 -6.30 10.91 -3.24
N PRO A 36 -6.12 12.19 -3.61
CA PRO A 36 -5.51 12.55 -4.87
C PRO A 36 -4.00 12.24 -4.87
N PRO A 37 -3.36 12.08 -6.05
CA PRO A 37 -1.99 11.58 -6.17
C PRO A 37 -0.94 12.34 -5.34
N GLU A 38 -1.09 13.65 -5.23
CA GLU A 38 -0.21 14.53 -4.45
C GLU A 38 -0.28 14.25 -2.95
N VAL A 39 -1.47 13.98 -2.41
CA VAL A 39 -1.67 13.59 -1.01
C VAL A 39 -1.12 12.19 -0.79
N ARG A 40 -1.35 11.29 -1.75
CA ARG A 40 -0.78 9.93 -1.72
C ARG A 40 0.73 9.93 -1.64
N TRP A 41 1.37 10.78 -2.45
CA TRP A 41 2.81 10.87 -2.47
C TRP A 41 3.40 11.28 -1.12
N VAL A 42 2.73 12.14 -0.34
CA VAL A 42 3.23 12.58 0.97
C VAL A 42 3.46 11.39 1.91
N TYR A 43 2.50 10.47 2.01
CA TYR A 43 2.68 9.31 2.89
C TYR A 43 3.52 8.20 2.24
N TYR A 44 3.58 8.11 0.91
CA TYR A 44 4.53 7.23 0.20
C TYR A 44 5.98 7.64 0.46
N GLU A 45 6.26 8.94 0.43
CA GLU A 45 7.59 9.49 0.67
C GLU A 45 8.05 9.25 2.12
N LYS A 46 7.15 9.41 3.09
CA LYS A 46 7.42 9.04 4.49
C LYS A 46 7.70 7.55 4.64
N ALA A 47 6.90 6.70 4.00
CA ALA A 47 7.08 5.27 4.04
C ALA A 47 8.41 4.83 3.38
N LEU A 48 8.79 5.45 2.26
CA LEU A 48 10.09 5.24 1.63
C LEU A 48 11.24 5.71 2.53
N ALA A 49 11.13 6.88 3.13
CA ALA A 49 12.15 7.39 4.05
C ALA A 49 12.38 6.41 5.21
N TYR A 50 11.30 5.86 5.78
CA TYR A 50 11.39 4.82 6.80
C TYR A 50 11.97 3.50 6.24
N ALA A 51 11.50 3.04 5.07
CA ALA A 51 11.99 1.83 4.42
C ALA A 51 13.50 1.87 4.19
N PHE A 52 14.06 3.01 3.80
CA PHE A 52 15.51 3.18 3.61
C PHE A 52 16.33 3.15 4.90
N THR A 53 15.69 3.16 6.08
CA THR A 53 16.37 2.95 7.37
C THR A 53 16.39 1.49 7.80
N LEU A 54 15.63 0.63 7.11
CA LEU A 54 15.53 -0.79 7.42
C LEU A 54 16.57 -1.58 6.62
N ASP A 55 17.11 -2.61 7.25
CA ASP A 55 17.95 -3.60 6.57
C ASP A 55 17.07 -4.72 5.98
N GLY A 56 17.44 -5.18 4.78
CA GLY A 56 16.81 -6.33 4.13
C GLY A 56 15.60 -5.99 3.24
N ILE A 57 14.72 -6.97 3.04
CA ILE A 57 13.58 -6.87 2.13
C ILE A 57 12.45 -6.09 2.81
N VAL A 58 11.96 -5.04 2.15
CA VAL A 58 10.79 -4.28 2.60
C VAL A 58 9.62 -4.55 1.66
N VAL A 59 8.49 -4.97 2.23
CA VAL A 59 7.25 -5.22 1.50
C VAL A 59 6.28 -4.09 1.81
N MET A 60 6.04 -3.22 0.84
CA MET A 60 5.03 -2.15 0.97
C MET A 60 3.66 -2.66 0.49
N ASP A 61 2.65 -2.66 1.35
CA ASP A 61 1.29 -3.11 1.04
C ASP A 61 0.39 -1.88 0.77
N GLU A 62 -0.12 -1.78 -0.46
CA GLU A 62 -1.07 -0.76 -0.93
C GLU A 62 -1.62 -1.16 -2.31
N VAL A 63 -2.71 -0.51 -2.74
CA VAL A 63 -3.36 -0.80 -4.03
C VAL A 63 -2.50 -0.40 -5.23
N PHE A 64 -1.66 0.63 -5.12
CA PHE A 64 -0.75 1.12 -6.17
C PHE A 64 -1.34 1.20 -7.60
N HIS A 65 -2.59 1.61 -7.76
CA HIS A 65 -3.29 1.59 -9.07
C HIS A 65 -2.87 2.70 -10.06
N LEU A 66 -2.08 3.69 -9.61
CA LEU A 66 -1.66 4.83 -10.45
C LEU A 66 -0.24 4.62 -10.97
N ASP A 67 -0.09 4.44 -12.28
CA ASP A 67 1.22 4.26 -12.93
C ASP A 67 2.18 5.41 -12.65
N LEU A 68 1.68 6.65 -12.59
CA LEU A 68 2.48 7.82 -12.23
C LEU A 68 3.18 7.63 -10.87
N LEU A 69 2.46 7.13 -9.86
CA LEU A 69 3.02 6.93 -8.52
C LEU A 69 3.96 5.72 -8.51
N ARG A 70 3.64 4.65 -9.25
CA ARG A 70 4.53 3.48 -9.39
C ARG A 70 5.87 3.86 -10.00
N ASN A 71 5.84 4.59 -11.12
CA ASN A 71 7.06 5.07 -11.79
C ASN A 71 7.89 5.96 -10.86
N ARG A 72 7.23 6.85 -10.11
CA ARG A 72 7.92 7.72 -9.16
C ARG A 72 8.56 6.95 -7.99
N LEU A 73 7.89 5.92 -7.46
CA LEU A 73 8.45 5.00 -6.46
C LEU A 73 9.68 4.28 -7.02
N GLU A 74 9.57 3.67 -8.20
CA GLU A 74 10.68 2.97 -8.85
C GLU A 74 11.89 3.89 -9.08
N GLN A 75 11.67 5.10 -9.57
CA GLN A 75 12.73 6.09 -9.77
C GLN A 75 13.41 6.46 -8.45
N THR A 76 12.64 6.63 -7.38
CA THR A 76 13.17 6.99 -6.07
C THR A 76 14.02 5.85 -5.47
N CYS A 77 13.57 4.61 -5.60
CA CYS A 77 14.34 3.43 -5.18
C CYS A 77 15.59 3.23 -6.04
N THR A 78 15.46 3.33 -7.37
CA THR A 78 16.58 3.16 -8.31
C THR A 78 17.66 4.21 -8.11
N ALA A 79 17.27 5.47 -7.84
CA ALA A 79 18.20 6.55 -7.54
C ALA A 79 19.05 6.29 -6.27
N ARG A 80 18.58 5.40 -5.38
CA ARG A 80 19.31 4.94 -4.19
C ARG A 80 19.94 3.55 -4.35
N GLY A 81 19.96 3.01 -5.57
CA GLY A 81 20.48 1.67 -5.83
C GLY A 81 19.65 0.53 -5.23
N THR A 82 18.38 0.78 -4.90
CA THR A 82 17.46 -0.22 -4.34
C THR A 82 16.68 -0.89 -5.47
N GLN A 83 16.71 -2.23 -5.51
CA GLN A 83 15.92 -3.01 -6.46
C GLN A 83 14.44 -3.02 -6.05
N VAL A 84 13.55 -2.88 -7.04
CA VAL A 84 12.09 -2.94 -6.83
C VAL A 84 11.52 -4.15 -7.56
N GLN A 85 10.63 -4.88 -6.88
CA GLN A 85 9.84 -5.95 -7.47
C GLN A 85 8.36 -5.71 -7.20
N TRP A 86 7.57 -5.64 -8.28
CA TRP A 86 6.12 -5.53 -8.16
C TRP A 86 5.47 -6.91 -8.03
N VAL A 87 4.54 -7.02 -7.09
CA VAL A 87 3.68 -8.19 -6.93
C VAL A 87 2.24 -7.74 -7.14
N GLU A 88 1.65 -8.16 -8.25
CA GLU A 88 0.26 -7.86 -8.56
C GLU A 88 -0.64 -9.04 -8.16
N ILE A 89 -1.71 -8.75 -7.43
CA ILE A 89 -2.71 -9.75 -7.02
C ILE A 89 -4.01 -9.48 -7.74
N ARG A 90 -4.30 -10.30 -8.74
CA ARG A 90 -5.56 -10.26 -9.49
C ARG A 90 -6.56 -11.24 -8.89
N CYS A 91 -7.75 -10.74 -8.57
CA CYS A 91 -8.84 -11.56 -8.05
C CYS A 91 -10.13 -11.26 -8.83
N PRO A 92 -10.88 -12.27 -9.28
CA PRO A 92 -12.17 -12.04 -9.92
C PRO A 92 -13.14 -11.32 -8.97
N TYR A 93 -13.91 -10.37 -9.50
CA TYR A 93 -14.89 -9.61 -8.72
C TYR A 93 -15.83 -10.51 -7.92
N THR A 94 -16.33 -11.59 -8.54
CA THR A 94 -17.24 -12.55 -7.90
C THR A 94 -16.65 -13.20 -6.64
N VAL A 95 -15.33 -13.41 -6.60
CA VAL A 95 -14.63 -13.96 -5.42
C VAL A 95 -14.50 -12.90 -4.33
N VAL A 96 -14.17 -11.67 -4.71
CA VAL A 96 -14.07 -10.52 -3.79
C VAL A 96 -15.44 -10.20 -3.17
N GLU A 97 -16.47 -10.10 -4.00
CA GLU A 97 -17.85 -9.85 -3.59
C GLU A 97 -18.34 -10.92 -2.61
N LYS A 98 -18.16 -12.21 -2.94
CA LYS A 98 -18.55 -13.31 -2.05
C LYS A 98 -17.85 -13.22 -0.69
N ARG A 99 -16.56 -12.87 -0.66
CA ARG A 99 -15.81 -12.68 0.59
C ARG A 99 -16.33 -11.50 1.41
N LEU A 100 -16.55 -10.35 0.77
CA LEU A 100 -17.01 -9.15 1.46
C LEU A 100 -18.43 -9.33 2.03
N ARG A 101 -19.31 -10.00 1.30
CA ARG A 101 -20.67 -10.36 1.77
C ARG A 101 -20.66 -11.38 2.92
N SER A 102 -19.69 -12.31 2.94
CA SER A 102 -19.57 -13.32 4.01
C SER A 102 -19.16 -12.75 5.38
N ALA A 103 -18.68 -11.52 5.42
CA ALA A 103 -18.30 -10.79 6.63
C ALA A 103 -18.88 -9.37 6.55
N ALA A 104 -20.21 -9.26 6.54
CA ALA A 104 -20.91 -7.98 6.49
C ALA A 104 -20.41 -7.04 7.60
N ARG A 105 -19.79 -5.94 7.21
CA ARG A 105 -19.34 -4.87 8.11
C ARG A 105 -20.24 -3.68 7.89
N VAL A 106 -20.93 -3.22 8.94
CA VAL A 106 -21.80 -2.05 8.88
C VAL A 106 -21.00 -0.85 8.34
N GLY A 107 -21.47 -0.25 7.24
CA GLY A 107 -20.87 0.95 6.64
C GLY A 107 -19.89 0.72 5.49
N HIS A 108 -19.77 -0.48 4.93
CA HIS A 108 -18.91 -0.75 3.77
C HIS A 108 -19.67 -0.61 2.44
N ILE A 109 -18.96 -0.28 1.35
CA ILE A 109 -19.54 0.01 0.00
C ILE A 109 -20.36 -1.13 -0.63
N LEU A 110 -20.24 -2.36 -0.09
CA LEU A 110 -20.99 -3.54 -0.54
C LEU A 110 -21.98 -4.07 0.52
N SER A 111 -22.31 -3.24 1.52
CA SER A 111 -23.37 -3.53 2.51
C SER A 111 -24.72 -3.04 2.02
#